data_AF-A0A1V4R0K2-F1
#
_entry.id   AF-A0A1V4R0K2-F1
#
_cell.length_a   1.000
_cell.length_b   1.000
_cell.length_c   1.000
_cell.angle_alpha   90.00
_cell.angle_beta   90.00
_cell.angle_gamma   90.00
#
_symmetry.space_group_name_H-M   'P 1'
#
loop_
_entity.id
_entity.type
_entity.pdbx_description
1 polymer ?
#
loop_
_entity_poly.entity_id
_entity_poly.type
_entity_poly.pdbx_seq_one_letter_code
_entity_poly.pdbx_strand_id
1 'polypeptide(L)'
;EAISSINFPINILVFDACLMQTTEVITEIYEYCDIVAGSELSVPKDGIFYGAESGTACSQYGLFNYISGNPSCTPTELSNELVFRYINSYTTNCQYGSTVSFSAIELSSYSSYLNKLNEFTRTYSDTIYSAIYHDAHSNCLLISGENIDVWEFFNEVSFIDKNVQTAAEDIAALVDSMTIAFSALYHDVLYPELGRMSVYFPPNKYYFNWELYYILDFTGLTEWDRFLSYYMGNFSDSPDINEFVVASVSEMVNFSWEVVATTDLFYKLYYKQSPDTSFIQIQDSSITHATSYSSQFETGNYEFKLQATDEFGNTSSDTISYFISTDNIFKYYPNPYIVNEDNIGKFLISNEELTDSAIYIFNLAGELVDKITIDNTIEQTIEVTYTPPNVSSGIYFCLLKAGDTIATIKLAVIR
;
A
#
# COMPACT_ATOMS: atom_id res chain seq x y z
N GLU A 1 -11.16 -3.82 2.87
CA GLU A 1 -12.59 -3.42 2.67
C GLU A 1 -13.64 -4.39 3.22
N ALA A 2 -13.73 -5.64 2.73
CA ALA A 2 -14.84 -6.52 3.15
C ALA A 2 -14.85 -6.79 4.67
N ILE A 3 -13.69 -7.07 5.25
CA ILE A 3 -13.53 -7.31 6.70
C ILE A 3 -13.82 -6.04 7.50
N SER A 4 -13.37 -4.87 7.04
CA SER A 4 -13.59 -3.59 7.74
C SER A 4 -15.07 -3.17 7.79
N SER A 5 -15.93 -3.76 6.94
CA SER A 5 -17.38 -3.53 6.97
C SER A 5 -18.13 -4.40 7.99
N ILE A 6 -17.46 -5.34 8.67
CA ILE A 6 -18.08 -6.24 9.63
C ILE A 6 -18.34 -5.50 10.95
N ASN A 7 -19.61 -5.42 11.34
CA ASN A 7 -20.06 -4.68 12.53
C ASN A 7 -19.92 -5.46 13.86
N PHE A 8 -19.05 -6.46 13.92
CA PHE A 8 -18.76 -7.20 15.16
C PHE A 8 -17.27 -7.53 15.24
N PRO A 9 -16.69 -7.56 16.45
CA PRO A 9 -15.27 -7.85 16.63
C PRO A 9 -14.94 -9.29 16.23
N ILE A 10 -13.85 -9.48 15.52
CA ILE A 10 -13.34 -10.81 15.14
C ILE A 10 -12.22 -11.19 16.11
N ASN A 11 -12.49 -12.13 17.03
CA ASN A 11 -11.45 -12.56 17.97
C ASN A 11 -10.37 -13.42 17.32
N ILE A 12 -10.75 -14.24 16.33
CA ILE A 12 -9.81 -15.07 15.58
C ILE A 12 -10.24 -15.04 14.11
N LEU A 13 -9.34 -14.63 13.22
CA LEU A 13 -9.47 -14.82 11.78
C LEU A 13 -8.59 -16.00 11.36
N VAL A 14 -9.20 -17.02 10.76
CA VAL A 14 -8.48 -18.23 10.32
C VAL A 14 -8.49 -18.30 8.81
N PHE A 15 -7.31 -18.40 8.21
CA PHE A 15 -7.12 -18.66 6.80
C PHE A 15 -6.78 -20.12 6.54
N ASP A 16 -7.77 -20.88 6.08
CA ASP A 16 -7.57 -22.22 5.52
C ASP A 16 -7.23 -22.13 4.02
N ALA A 17 -6.12 -21.45 3.74
CA ALA A 17 -5.64 -21.16 2.40
C ALA A 17 -4.12 -20.99 2.40
N CYS A 18 -3.51 -21.26 1.24
CA CYS A 18 -2.05 -21.20 1.04
C CYS A 18 -1.53 -19.78 1.24
N LEU A 19 -0.34 -19.65 1.86
CA LEU A 19 0.43 -18.40 1.89
C LEU A 19 -0.37 -17.22 2.48
N MET A 20 -1.23 -17.48 3.47
CA MET A 20 -2.03 -16.42 4.10
C MET A 20 -1.43 -15.93 5.42
N GLN A 21 -0.38 -16.58 5.91
CA GLN A 21 0.36 -16.17 7.09
C GLN A 21 1.61 -15.36 6.70
N THR A 22 1.42 -14.33 5.87
CA THR A 22 2.50 -13.43 5.47
C THR A 22 2.35 -12.06 6.11
N THR A 23 3.45 -11.34 6.29
CA THR A 23 3.45 -9.99 6.88
C THR A 23 2.62 -9.00 6.05
N GLU A 24 2.64 -9.14 4.72
CA GLU A 24 1.82 -8.35 3.81
C GLU A 24 0.34 -8.56 4.13
N VAL A 25 -0.12 -9.81 4.12
CA VAL A 25 -1.52 -10.14 4.39
C VAL A 25 -1.95 -9.69 5.77
N ILE A 26 -1.13 -9.94 6.81
CA ILE A 26 -1.46 -9.58 8.19
C ILE A 26 -1.56 -8.06 8.34
N THR A 27 -0.72 -7.28 7.65
CA THR A 27 -0.76 -5.81 7.69
C THR A 27 -2.08 -5.25 7.16
N GLU A 28 -2.66 -5.88 6.14
CA GLU A 28 -3.95 -5.44 5.59
C GLU A 28 -5.14 -5.69 6.54
N ILE A 29 -4.96 -6.49 7.59
CA ILE A 29 -6.06 -6.96 8.44
C ILE A 29 -5.89 -6.76 9.94
N TYR A 30 -4.70 -6.36 10.42
CA TYR A 30 -4.38 -6.45 11.85
C TYR A 30 -5.25 -5.58 12.75
N GLU A 31 -5.86 -4.52 12.20
CA GLU A 31 -6.78 -3.65 12.93
C GLU A 31 -8.18 -4.24 13.13
N TYR A 32 -8.51 -5.33 12.43
CA TYR A 32 -9.87 -5.88 12.38
C TYR A 32 -10.03 -7.21 13.13
N CYS A 33 -8.95 -7.80 13.65
CA CYS A 33 -9.02 -9.02 14.44
C CYS A 33 -7.97 -9.05 15.55
N ASP A 34 -8.25 -9.78 16.65
CA ASP A 34 -7.30 -9.89 17.77
C ASP A 34 -6.18 -10.90 17.47
N ILE A 35 -6.53 -11.98 16.76
CA ILE A 35 -5.64 -13.09 16.42
C ILE A 35 -5.86 -13.48 14.95
N VAL A 36 -4.77 -13.70 14.23
CA VAL A 36 -4.78 -14.32 12.89
C VAL A 36 -4.13 -15.69 12.96
N ALA A 37 -4.69 -16.68 12.26
CA ALA A 37 -4.11 -18.00 12.14
C ALA A 37 -4.16 -18.51 10.70
N GLY A 38 -3.12 -19.22 10.28
CA GLY A 38 -2.93 -19.60 8.90
C GLY A 38 -1.60 -20.30 8.66
N SER A 39 -1.32 -20.55 7.38
CA SER A 39 -0.10 -21.19 6.91
C SER A 39 0.73 -20.23 6.06
N GLU A 40 2.02 -20.18 6.33
CA GLU A 40 3.00 -19.54 5.45
C GLU A 40 3.42 -20.49 4.32
N LEU A 41 3.19 -21.79 4.45
CA LEU A 41 3.39 -22.77 3.37
C LEU A 41 2.11 -22.95 2.55
N SER A 42 2.20 -23.76 1.49
CA SER A 42 1.02 -24.29 0.81
C SER A 42 0.19 -25.14 1.79
N VAL A 43 -1.12 -24.89 1.81
CA VAL A 43 -2.07 -25.72 2.56
C VAL A 43 -2.45 -26.92 1.70
N PRO A 44 -2.34 -28.16 2.21
CA PRO A 44 -2.81 -29.33 1.48
C PRO A 44 -4.30 -29.23 1.16
N LYS A 45 -4.75 -29.93 0.12
CA LYS A 45 -6.15 -29.88 -0.34
C LYS A 45 -7.17 -30.15 0.77
N ASP A 46 -6.80 -30.97 1.76
CA ASP A 46 -7.69 -31.35 2.85
C ASP A 46 -7.90 -30.20 3.88
N GLY A 47 -7.04 -29.19 3.89
CA GLY A 47 -7.16 -28.01 4.74
C GLY A 47 -7.10 -28.32 6.24
N ILE A 48 -7.81 -27.51 7.02
CA ILE A 48 -7.99 -27.73 8.46
C ILE A 48 -8.87 -28.97 8.67
N PHE A 49 -8.48 -29.82 9.62
CA PHE A 49 -9.29 -30.95 10.03
C PHE A 49 -10.49 -30.51 10.89
N TYR A 50 -11.56 -30.04 10.24
CA TYR A 50 -12.72 -29.47 10.93
C TYR A 50 -13.45 -30.47 11.84
N GLY A 51 -13.48 -31.75 11.50
CA GLY A 51 -14.13 -32.75 12.34
C GLY A 51 -14.10 -34.16 11.76
N ALA A 52 -14.36 -35.13 12.63
CA ALA A 52 -14.58 -36.51 12.24
C ALA A 52 -15.77 -37.11 13.00
N GLU A 53 -16.30 -38.22 12.49
CA GLU A 53 -17.27 -39.03 13.22
C GLU A 53 -16.70 -39.45 14.57
N SER A 54 -17.53 -39.34 15.62
CA SER A 54 -17.15 -39.71 16.98
C SER A 54 -16.74 -41.18 17.07
N GLY A 55 -15.62 -41.46 17.75
CA GLY A 55 -15.10 -42.82 17.94
C GLY A 55 -14.09 -43.27 16.89
N THR A 56 -13.75 -42.42 15.91
CA THR A 56 -12.60 -42.64 15.02
C THR A 56 -11.30 -42.24 15.73
N ALA A 57 -10.17 -42.84 15.33
CA ALA A 57 -8.85 -42.45 15.86
C ALA A 57 -8.52 -40.96 15.63
N CYS A 58 -9.14 -40.35 14.62
CA CYS A 58 -8.92 -38.96 14.23
C CYS A 58 -9.85 -37.96 14.91
N SER A 59 -10.91 -38.39 15.63
CA SER A 59 -11.86 -37.45 16.23
C SER A 59 -11.22 -36.52 17.26
N GLN A 60 -10.09 -36.91 17.83
CA GLN A 60 -9.32 -36.08 18.76
C GLN A 60 -8.58 -34.91 18.09
N TYR A 61 -8.50 -34.86 16.76
CA TYR A 61 -7.91 -33.76 16.00
C TYR A 61 -8.96 -32.86 15.33
N GLY A 62 -10.24 -33.23 15.40
CA GLY A 62 -11.32 -32.41 14.84
C GLY A 62 -11.46 -31.09 15.59
N LEU A 63 -11.40 -29.96 14.88
CA LEU A 63 -11.57 -28.63 15.47
C LEU A 63 -12.97 -28.45 16.08
N PHE A 64 -14.03 -28.84 15.36
CA PHE A 64 -15.40 -28.77 15.87
C PHE A 64 -15.65 -29.75 17.01
N ASN A 65 -14.95 -30.90 17.05
CA ASN A 65 -14.99 -31.80 18.18
C ASN A 65 -14.44 -31.12 19.45
N TYR A 66 -13.36 -30.33 19.34
CA TYR A 66 -12.80 -29.54 20.44
C TYR A 66 -13.74 -28.44 20.90
N ILE A 67 -14.21 -27.58 19.98
CA ILE A 67 -15.05 -26.44 20.30
C ILE A 67 -16.37 -26.90 20.95
N SER A 68 -16.97 -27.99 20.45
CA SER A 68 -18.19 -28.55 21.03
C SER A 68 -17.99 -29.10 22.44
N GLY A 69 -16.79 -29.63 22.74
CA GLY A 69 -16.43 -30.13 24.07
C GLY A 69 -15.97 -29.04 25.04
N ASN A 70 -15.52 -27.89 24.52
CA ASN A 70 -14.92 -26.80 25.29
C ASN A 70 -15.56 -25.44 24.91
N PRO A 71 -16.88 -25.25 25.08
CA PRO A 71 -17.58 -24.04 24.63
C PRO A 71 -17.15 -22.76 25.37
N SER A 72 -16.37 -22.87 26.45
CA SER A 72 -15.83 -21.76 27.22
C SER A 72 -14.33 -21.53 26.99
N CYS A 73 -13.71 -22.16 25.98
CA CYS A 73 -12.31 -21.90 25.67
C CYS A 73 -12.13 -20.44 25.26
N THR A 74 -11.05 -19.84 25.74
CA THR A 74 -10.63 -18.50 25.33
C THR A 74 -10.12 -18.51 23.89
N PRO A 75 -10.04 -17.35 23.21
CA PRO A 75 -9.44 -17.26 21.88
C PRO A 75 -8.02 -17.82 21.84
N THR A 76 -7.18 -17.49 22.83
CA THR A 76 -5.79 -18.00 22.93
C THR A 76 -5.73 -19.52 23.09
N GLU A 77 -6.60 -20.12 23.92
CA GLU A 77 -6.68 -21.58 24.07
C GLU A 77 -7.12 -22.25 22.76
N LEU A 78 -8.12 -21.67 22.08
CA LEU A 78 -8.59 -22.18 20.80
C LEU A 78 -7.51 -22.09 19.71
N SER A 79 -6.74 -21.00 19.68
CA SER A 79 -5.63 -20.80 18.74
C SER A 79 -4.48 -21.80 18.96
N ASN A 80 -4.12 -22.08 20.21
CA ASN A 80 -3.16 -23.15 20.54
C ASN A 80 -3.65 -24.51 20.02
N GLU A 81 -4.91 -24.82 20.28
CA GLU A 81 -5.51 -26.09 19.88
C GLU A 81 -5.68 -26.20 18.36
N LEU A 82 -5.94 -25.09 17.67
CA LEU A 82 -6.00 -25.02 16.22
C LEU A 82 -4.68 -25.47 15.58
N VAL A 83 -3.56 -24.85 15.99
CA VAL A 83 -2.22 -25.19 15.51
C VAL A 83 -1.86 -26.64 15.85
N PHE A 84 -2.07 -27.04 17.12
CA PHE A 84 -1.79 -28.40 17.57
C PHE A 84 -2.57 -29.44 16.75
N ARG A 85 -3.88 -29.23 16.55
CA ARG A 85 -4.75 -30.16 15.83
C ARG A 85 -4.41 -30.25 14.35
N TYR A 86 -4.16 -29.11 13.72
CA TYR A 86 -3.77 -29.05 12.32
C TYR A 86 -2.49 -29.85 12.07
N ILE A 87 -1.41 -29.60 12.81
CA ILE A 87 -0.17 -30.33 12.58
C ILE A 87 -0.33 -31.82 12.89
N ASN A 88 -1.02 -32.17 13.98
CA ASN A 88 -1.18 -33.57 14.34
C ASN A 88 -2.12 -34.37 13.41
N SER A 89 -3.07 -33.75 12.73
CA SER A 89 -3.88 -34.47 11.74
C SER A 89 -3.04 -34.95 10.56
N TYR A 90 -2.00 -34.19 10.18
CA TYR A 90 -1.05 -34.57 9.14
C TYR A 90 0.03 -35.57 9.61
N THR A 91 0.42 -35.57 10.89
CA THR A 91 1.41 -36.55 11.40
C THR A 91 0.82 -37.92 11.75
N THR A 92 -0.50 -38.02 11.93
CA THR A 92 -1.17 -39.24 12.46
C THR A 92 -1.96 -40.04 11.42
N ASN A 93 -1.72 -39.81 10.13
CA ASN A 93 -2.45 -40.40 9.00
C ASN A 93 -3.95 -40.05 8.96
N CYS A 94 -4.37 -38.97 9.65
CA CYS A 94 -5.73 -38.47 9.56
C CYS A 94 -5.94 -37.60 8.32
N GLN A 95 -4.88 -36.93 7.88
CA GLN A 95 -4.75 -36.25 6.60
C GLN A 95 -3.37 -36.59 5.99
N TYR A 96 -3.17 -36.27 4.72
CA TYR A 96 -1.92 -36.56 4.01
C TYR A 96 -1.20 -35.28 3.60
N GLY A 97 0.06 -35.14 4.01
CA GLY A 97 0.93 -34.02 3.67
C GLY A 97 2.24 -34.10 4.42
N SER A 98 3.37 -34.05 3.71
CA SER A 98 4.71 -34.13 4.30
C SER A 98 5.30 -32.76 4.63
N THR A 99 4.71 -31.69 4.10
CA THR A 99 5.18 -30.32 4.27
C THR A 99 3.98 -29.43 4.58
N VAL A 100 3.87 -28.99 5.82
CA VAL A 100 2.76 -28.18 6.34
C VAL A 100 3.27 -27.25 7.42
N SER A 101 2.74 -26.04 7.51
CA SER A 101 2.95 -25.15 8.65
C SER A 101 1.62 -24.56 9.08
N PHE A 102 1.56 -24.15 10.35
CA PHE A 102 0.44 -23.37 10.86
C PHE A 102 0.89 -22.59 12.09
N SER A 103 0.43 -21.35 12.19
CA SER A 103 0.59 -20.53 13.40
C SER A 103 -0.68 -19.79 13.74
N ALA A 104 -0.67 -19.25 14.96
CA ALA A 104 -1.58 -18.23 15.41
C ALA A 104 -0.77 -17.07 16.02
N ILE A 105 -1.05 -15.85 15.56
CA ILE A 105 -0.33 -14.62 15.92
C ILE A 105 -1.30 -13.65 16.58
N GLU A 106 -0.95 -13.15 17.76
CA GLU A 106 -1.65 -12.08 18.48
C GLU A 106 -1.27 -10.71 17.91
N LEU A 107 -2.26 -9.90 17.56
CA LEU A 107 -2.06 -8.67 16.79
C LEU A 107 -1.98 -7.40 17.64
N SER A 108 -2.11 -7.51 18.96
CA SER A 108 -2.06 -6.36 19.88
C SER A 108 -0.75 -5.57 19.81
N SER A 109 0.34 -6.23 19.41
CA SER A 109 1.69 -5.65 19.28
C SER A 109 2.16 -5.54 17.83
N TYR A 110 1.29 -5.81 16.84
CA TYR A 110 1.70 -5.89 15.43
C TYR A 110 2.19 -4.54 14.88
N SER A 111 1.59 -3.43 15.29
CA SER A 111 2.07 -2.09 14.95
C SER A 111 3.49 -1.81 15.48
N SER A 112 3.88 -2.41 16.62
CA SER A 112 5.25 -2.31 17.15
C SER A 112 6.24 -3.08 16.29
N TYR A 113 5.83 -4.23 15.75
CA TYR A 113 6.61 -4.98 14.77
C TYR A 113 6.80 -4.19 13.47
N LEU A 114 5.74 -3.60 12.90
CA LEU A 114 5.84 -2.77 11.68
C LEU A 114 6.80 -1.58 11.88
N ASN A 115 6.68 -0.87 13.01
CA ASN A 115 7.59 0.23 13.35
C ASN A 115 9.06 -0.24 13.45
N LYS A 116 9.31 -1.40 14.05
CA LYS A 116 10.66 -1.94 14.17
C LYS A 116 11.23 -2.39 12.82
N LEU A 117 10.38 -2.94 11.96
CA LEU A 117 10.78 -3.27 10.60
C LEU A 117 11.12 -2.01 9.81
N ASN A 118 10.33 -0.94 9.91
CA ASN A 118 10.63 0.36 9.29
C ASN A 118 11.93 0.98 9.80
N GLU A 119 12.15 0.97 11.12
CA GLU A 119 13.41 1.43 11.71
C GLU A 119 14.61 0.65 11.16
N PHE A 120 14.46 -0.66 11.01
CA PHE A 120 15.50 -1.53 10.45
C PHE A 120 15.76 -1.23 8.98
N THR A 121 14.72 -1.17 8.14
CA THR A 121 14.88 -0.91 6.71
C THR A 121 15.51 0.46 6.48
N ARG A 122 15.05 1.51 7.17
CA ARG A 122 15.64 2.86 7.03
C ARG A 122 17.09 2.94 7.48
N THR A 123 17.44 2.26 8.56
CA THR A 123 18.79 2.34 9.14
C THR A 123 19.80 1.44 8.44
N TYR A 124 19.38 0.24 8.02
CA TYR A 124 20.30 -0.84 7.65
C TYR A 124 20.14 -1.37 6.22
N SER A 125 19.20 -0.86 5.41
CA SER A 125 19.10 -1.35 4.02
C SER A 125 20.32 -1.03 3.14
N ASP A 126 21.23 -0.14 3.54
CA ASP A 126 22.33 0.31 2.69
C ASP A 126 23.19 -0.86 2.13
N THR A 127 23.72 -0.65 0.92
CA THR A 127 24.62 -1.53 0.16
C THR A 127 25.75 -2.14 0.97
N ILE A 128 26.22 -1.46 2.02
CA ILE A 128 27.26 -1.97 2.92
C ILE A 128 26.85 -3.26 3.63
N TYR A 129 25.54 -3.51 3.77
CA TYR A 129 24.98 -4.69 4.41
C TYR A 129 24.46 -5.74 3.41
N SER A 130 24.47 -5.45 2.11
CA SER A 130 23.94 -6.36 1.06
C SER A 130 24.53 -7.78 1.14
N ALA A 131 25.84 -7.91 1.37
CA ALA A 131 26.50 -9.21 1.52
C ALA A 131 25.99 -9.99 2.74
N ILE A 132 25.73 -9.30 3.85
CA ILE A 132 25.19 -9.89 5.08
C ILE A 132 23.80 -10.45 4.83
N TYR A 133 22.96 -9.70 4.11
CA TYR A 133 21.60 -10.13 3.77
C TYR A 133 21.58 -11.27 2.75
N HIS A 134 22.50 -11.29 1.79
CA HIS A 134 22.65 -12.44 0.89
C HIS A 134 23.05 -13.70 1.65
N ASP A 135 24.01 -13.61 2.57
CA ASP A 135 24.46 -14.73 3.39
C ASP A 135 23.30 -15.24 4.27
N ALA A 136 22.61 -14.34 4.98
CA ALA A 136 21.44 -14.68 5.81
C ALA A 136 20.33 -15.35 5.00
N HIS A 137 19.93 -14.72 3.88
CA HIS A 137 18.91 -15.26 2.98
C HIS A 137 19.31 -16.64 2.42
N SER A 138 20.59 -16.88 2.13
CA SER A 138 21.07 -18.17 1.63
C SER A 138 21.02 -19.30 2.66
N ASN A 139 20.97 -18.96 3.96
CA ASN A 139 20.79 -19.91 5.05
C ASN A 139 19.31 -20.18 5.35
N CYS A 140 18.39 -19.34 4.88
CA CYS A 140 16.96 -19.50 5.09
C CYS A 140 16.35 -20.53 4.14
N LEU A 141 15.25 -21.15 4.58
CA LEU A 141 14.44 -21.99 3.69
C LEU A 141 13.52 -21.12 2.82
N LEU A 142 13.65 -21.26 1.49
CA LEU A 142 12.75 -20.58 0.55
C LEU A 142 11.36 -21.21 0.55
N ILE A 143 10.36 -20.41 0.89
CA ILE A 143 8.95 -20.73 0.89
C ILE A 143 8.34 -20.35 -0.46
N SER A 144 7.85 -21.36 -1.19
CA SER A 144 7.28 -21.19 -2.54
C SER A 144 8.21 -20.50 -3.55
N GLY A 145 9.52 -20.45 -3.28
CA GLY A 145 10.55 -19.87 -4.14
C GLY A 145 10.70 -18.34 -4.03
N GLU A 146 9.86 -17.66 -3.26
CA GLU A 146 9.80 -16.18 -3.24
C GLU A 146 9.56 -15.59 -1.86
N ASN A 147 9.35 -16.40 -0.82
CA ASN A 147 9.16 -15.93 0.56
C ASN A 147 10.18 -16.59 1.48
N ILE A 148 10.44 -15.97 2.63
CA ILE A 148 11.23 -16.54 3.73
C ILE A 148 10.52 -16.33 5.05
N ASP A 149 10.78 -17.20 6.04
CA ASP A 149 10.30 -16.98 7.41
C ASP A 149 11.03 -15.76 8.02
N VAL A 150 10.25 -14.82 8.56
CA VAL A 150 10.77 -13.56 9.11
C VAL A 150 11.69 -13.81 10.30
N TRP A 151 11.30 -14.71 11.19
CA TRP A 151 12.09 -15.03 12.37
C TRP A 151 13.40 -15.71 11.98
N GLU A 152 13.36 -16.68 11.06
CA GLU A 152 14.56 -17.37 10.56
C GLU A 152 15.55 -16.35 9.97
N PHE A 153 15.07 -15.44 9.12
CA PHE A 153 15.90 -14.42 8.49
C PHE A 153 16.58 -13.51 9.51
N PHE A 154 15.83 -12.92 10.43
CA PHE A 154 16.40 -12.00 11.42
C PHE A 154 17.30 -12.71 12.44
N ASN A 155 16.99 -13.96 12.77
CA ASN A 155 17.88 -14.79 13.58
C ASN A 155 19.22 -15.02 12.85
N GLU A 156 19.20 -15.35 11.56
CA GLU A 156 20.43 -15.47 10.76
C GLU A 156 21.22 -14.17 10.65
N VAL A 157 20.55 -13.04 10.37
CA VAL A 157 21.19 -11.71 10.33
C VAL A 157 21.89 -11.40 11.66
N SER A 158 21.30 -11.79 12.79
CA SER A 158 21.86 -11.52 14.12
C SER A 158 23.20 -12.20 14.38
N PHE A 159 23.46 -13.35 13.74
CA PHE A 159 24.70 -14.09 13.89
C PHE A 159 25.83 -13.60 12.99
N ILE A 160 25.50 -12.92 11.88
CA ILE A 160 26.48 -12.57 10.85
C ILE A 160 27.22 -11.26 11.19
N ASP A 161 26.51 -10.21 11.61
CA ASP A 161 27.12 -8.89 11.83
C ASP A 161 26.63 -8.18 13.10
N LYS A 162 27.60 -7.73 13.92
CA LYS A 162 27.35 -7.10 15.23
C LYS A 162 26.70 -5.72 15.15
N ASN A 163 26.80 -5.02 14.02
CA ASN A 163 26.22 -3.68 13.86
C ASN A 163 24.71 -3.73 13.64
N VAL A 164 24.20 -4.84 13.09
CA VAL A 164 22.77 -5.10 12.87
C VAL A 164 22.18 -6.05 13.91
N GLN A 165 23.03 -6.77 14.67
CA GLN A 165 22.65 -7.80 15.61
C GLN A 165 21.48 -7.41 16.54
N THR A 166 21.61 -6.32 17.30
CA THR A 166 20.57 -5.92 18.26
C THR A 166 19.23 -5.63 17.57
N ALA A 167 19.25 -4.96 16.41
CA ALA A 167 18.02 -4.66 15.68
C ALA A 167 17.36 -5.93 15.15
N ALA A 168 18.16 -6.89 14.69
CA ALA A 168 17.66 -8.18 14.23
C ALA A 168 17.11 -9.05 15.38
N GLU A 169 17.81 -9.10 16.52
CA GLU A 169 17.34 -9.77 17.74
C GLU A 169 16.02 -9.19 18.24
N ASP A 170 15.89 -7.85 18.24
CA ASP A 170 14.65 -7.16 18.66
C ASP A 170 13.46 -7.53 17.76
N ILE A 171 13.66 -7.62 16.43
CA ILE A 171 12.60 -8.03 15.50
C ILE A 171 12.23 -9.49 15.73
N ALA A 172 13.21 -10.40 15.78
CA ALA A 172 12.95 -11.82 16.01
C ALA A 172 12.21 -12.06 17.35
N ALA A 173 12.62 -11.37 18.41
CA ALA A 173 11.96 -11.43 19.72
C ALA A 173 10.52 -10.92 19.69
N LEU A 174 10.23 -9.86 18.91
CA LEU A 174 8.86 -9.38 18.72
C LEU A 174 8.01 -10.42 17.99
N VAL A 175 8.52 -11.02 16.91
CA VAL A 175 7.82 -12.10 16.19
C VAL A 175 7.50 -13.26 17.11
N ASP A 176 8.47 -13.71 17.92
CA ASP A 176 8.25 -14.76 18.93
C ASP A 176 7.20 -14.34 19.95
N SER A 177 7.25 -13.11 20.46
CA SER A 177 6.33 -12.63 21.49
C SER A 177 4.87 -12.54 21.03
N MET A 178 4.64 -12.26 19.75
CA MET A 178 3.30 -12.25 19.15
C MET A 178 2.80 -13.66 18.81
N THR A 179 3.69 -14.64 18.71
CA THR A 179 3.32 -15.99 18.30
C THR A 179 2.71 -16.77 19.47
N ILE A 180 1.39 -16.99 19.42
CA ILE A 180 0.67 -17.79 20.42
C ILE A 180 1.09 -19.26 20.33
N ALA A 181 1.10 -19.78 19.11
CA ALA A 181 1.49 -21.14 18.79
C ALA A 181 1.94 -21.20 17.35
N PHE A 182 2.90 -22.07 17.07
CA PHE A 182 3.31 -22.40 15.71
C PHE A 182 3.85 -23.82 15.67
N SER A 183 3.79 -24.45 14.51
CA SER A 183 4.56 -25.65 14.22
C SER A 183 4.63 -25.88 12.72
N ALA A 184 5.75 -26.41 12.27
CA ALA A 184 5.98 -26.75 10.88
C ALA A 184 6.61 -28.14 10.73
N LEU A 185 6.17 -28.82 9.67
CA LEU A 185 6.77 -30.04 9.14
C LEU A 185 7.31 -29.70 7.76
N TYR A 186 8.55 -30.10 7.50
CA TYR A 186 9.17 -30.02 6.20
C TYR A 186 9.73 -31.40 5.83
N HIS A 187 9.16 -32.02 4.81
CA HIS A 187 9.47 -33.41 4.43
C HIS A 187 9.40 -34.41 5.61
N ASP A 188 8.28 -34.37 6.35
CA ASP A 188 7.97 -35.21 7.51
C ASP A 188 8.88 -34.99 8.74
N VAL A 189 9.68 -33.92 8.73
CA VAL A 189 10.57 -33.54 9.84
C VAL A 189 10.08 -32.24 10.46
N LEU A 190 9.99 -32.19 11.80
CA LEU A 190 9.70 -30.95 12.52
C LEU A 190 10.82 -29.94 12.26
N TYR A 191 10.44 -28.73 11.86
CA TYR A 191 11.37 -27.65 11.52
C TYR A 191 11.06 -26.45 12.43
N PRO A 192 11.77 -26.30 13.57
CA PRO A 192 11.43 -25.30 14.59
C PRO A 192 11.77 -23.85 14.21
N GLU A 193 12.61 -23.65 13.19
CA GLU A 193 12.95 -22.33 12.68
C GLU A 193 11.88 -21.79 11.70
N LEU A 194 10.87 -22.58 11.34
CA LEU A 194 9.80 -22.23 10.39
C LEU A 194 8.44 -22.25 11.08
N GLY A 195 7.50 -21.49 10.54
CA GLY A 195 6.08 -21.67 10.79
C GLY A 195 5.43 -20.48 11.46
N ARG A 196 6.10 -19.33 11.60
CA ARG A 196 5.55 -18.17 12.32
C ARG A 196 4.81 -17.25 11.37
N MET A 197 5.56 -16.58 10.50
CA MET A 197 5.04 -15.79 9.39
C MET A 197 6.16 -15.53 8.39
N SER A 198 5.79 -15.49 7.12
CA SER A 198 6.73 -15.22 6.03
C SER A 198 6.64 -13.80 5.53
N VAL A 199 7.66 -13.36 4.81
CA VAL A 199 7.68 -12.09 4.07
C VAL A 199 8.13 -12.37 2.64
N TYR A 200 7.60 -11.58 1.70
CA TYR A 200 8.01 -11.61 0.32
C TYR A 200 9.49 -11.21 0.19
N PHE A 201 10.29 -12.10 -0.39
CA PHE A 201 11.72 -11.96 -0.56
C PHE A 201 12.16 -12.71 -1.82
N PRO A 202 11.91 -12.14 -3.01
CA PRO A 202 12.16 -12.86 -4.24
C PRO A 202 13.65 -12.93 -4.56
N PRO A 203 14.09 -13.94 -5.33
CA PRO A 203 15.50 -14.14 -5.66
C PRO A 203 16.06 -13.05 -6.59
N ASN A 204 15.19 -12.30 -7.29
CA ASN A 204 15.57 -11.14 -8.11
C ASN A 204 14.33 -10.33 -8.53
N LYS A 205 14.56 -9.16 -9.11
CA LYS A 205 13.53 -8.18 -9.47
C LYS A 205 12.53 -8.61 -10.56
N TYR A 206 12.81 -9.66 -11.34
CA TYR A 206 11.99 -10.00 -12.51
C TYR A 206 10.80 -10.91 -12.21
N TYR A 207 10.66 -11.38 -10.96
CA TYR A 207 9.63 -12.35 -10.59
C TYR A 207 8.29 -11.73 -10.23
N PHE A 208 8.17 -10.39 -10.19
CA PHE A 208 6.98 -9.74 -9.62
C PHE A 208 6.46 -8.55 -10.40
N ASN A 209 5.15 -8.31 -10.26
CA ASN A 209 4.55 -7.03 -10.59
C ASN A 209 4.71 -6.07 -9.39
N TRP A 210 5.81 -5.35 -9.40
CA TRP A 210 6.18 -4.38 -8.38
C TRP A 210 5.13 -3.29 -8.15
N GLU A 211 4.40 -2.86 -9.18
CA GLU A 211 3.33 -1.86 -9.03
C GLU A 211 2.24 -2.34 -8.06
N LEU A 212 1.90 -3.63 -8.10
CA LEU A 212 0.93 -4.23 -7.17
C LEU A 212 1.49 -4.42 -5.76
N TYR A 213 2.82 -4.52 -5.63
CA TYR A 213 3.45 -4.62 -4.32
C TYR A 213 3.45 -3.27 -3.60
N TYR A 214 3.74 -2.18 -4.32
CA TYR A 214 3.89 -0.84 -3.74
C TYR A 214 2.59 -0.24 -3.22
N ILE A 215 1.44 -0.73 -3.67
CA ILE A 215 0.13 -0.28 -3.21
C ILE A 215 -0.30 -0.94 -1.89
N LEU A 216 0.49 -1.85 -1.34
CA LEU A 216 0.19 -2.49 -0.05
C LEU A 216 0.48 -1.52 1.09
N ASP A 217 -0.34 -1.57 2.14
CA ASP A 217 -0.07 -0.80 3.37
C ASP A 217 1.27 -1.25 3.99
N PHE A 218 1.61 -2.53 3.83
CA PHE A 218 2.89 -3.08 4.27
C PHE A 218 4.10 -2.32 3.72
N THR A 219 4.13 -2.02 2.41
CA THR A 219 5.26 -1.28 1.82
C THR A 219 5.29 0.16 2.33
N GLY A 220 4.15 0.84 2.40
CA GLY A 220 4.07 2.21 2.93
C GLY A 220 4.49 2.33 4.40
N LEU A 221 4.20 1.32 5.23
CA LEU A 221 4.50 1.34 6.66
C LEU A 221 5.92 0.87 6.99
N THR A 222 6.54 0.04 6.15
CA THR A 222 7.80 -0.63 6.48
C THR A 222 8.96 -0.32 5.55
N GLU A 223 8.70 0.20 4.35
CA GLU A 223 9.71 0.38 3.30
C GLU A 223 10.49 -0.93 3.02
N TRP A 224 9.81 -2.08 3.10
CA TRP A 224 10.43 -3.37 2.80
C TRP A 224 10.86 -3.47 1.33
N ASP A 225 10.12 -2.83 0.44
CA ASP A 225 10.46 -2.68 -0.97
C ASP A 225 11.77 -1.90 -1.19
N ARG A 226 12.03 -0.88 -0.37
CA ARG A 226 13.32 -0.19 -0.33
C ARG A 226 14.42 -1.17 0.06
N PHE A 227 14.24 -1.92 1.14
CA PHE A 227 15.18 -2.96 1.57
C PHE A 227 15.47 -3.99 0.46
N LEU A 228 14.42 -4.49 -0.21
CA LEU A 228 14.55 -5.43 -1.33
C LEU A 228 15.28 -4.80 -2.53
N SER A 229 15.04 -3.53 -2.83
CA SER A 229 15.76 -2.79 -3.88
C SER A 229 17.25 -2.75 -3.59
N TYR A 230 17.61 -2.54 -2.31
CA TYR A 230 19.00 -2.58 -1.89
C TYR A 230 19.62 -3.96 -2.00
N TYR A 231 18.92 -4.98 -1.50
CA TYR A 231 19.33 -6.37 -1.58
C TYR A 231 19.58 -6.81 -3.03
N MET A 232 18.70 -6.45 -3.97
CA MET A 232 18.79 -6.88 -5.37
C MET A 232 19.77 -6.05 -6.21
N GLY A 233 20.35 -5.00 -5.64
CA GLY A 233 21.24 -4.08 -6.36
C GLY A 233 20.51 -3.22 -7.39
N ASN A 234 19.21 -2.96 -7.22
CA ASN A 234 18.39 -2.28 -8.22
C ASN A 234 18.46 -0.74 -8.16
N PHE A 235 19.67 -0.21 -8.01
CA PHE A 235 19.92 1.22 -7.80
C PHE A 235 20.10 2.02 -9.07
N SER A 236 19.88 1.44 -10.25
CA SER A 236 20.15 2.13 -11.52
C SER A 236 18.89 2.56 -12.25
N ASP A 237 17.73 2.09 -11.79
CA ASP A 237 16.47 2.35 -12.46
C ASP A 237 16.01 3.75 -12.04
N SER A 238 15.90 4.66 -13.00
CA SER A 238 15.32 5.98 -12.74
C SER A 238 13.84 5.84 -12.36
N PRO A 239 13.32 6.72 -11.47
CA PRO A 239 11.92 6.68 -11.09
C PRO A 239 11.00 6.90 -12.29
N ASP A 240 9.82 6.26 -12.33
CA ASP A 240 8.91 6.39 -13.47
C ASP A 240 7.86 7.48 -13.21
N ILE A 241 7.95 8.60 -13.94
CA ILE A 241 6.99 9.70 -13.85
C ILE A 241 5.79 9.34 -14.71
N ASN A 242 4.70 8.98 -14.04
CA ASN A 242 3.42 8.70 -14.66
C ASN A 242 2.53 9.95 -14.60
N GLU A 243 1.72 10.13 -15.64
CA GLU A 243 0.65 11.12 -15.67
C GLU A 243 1.06 12.53 -15.20
N PHE A 244 2.19 13.07 -15.67
CA PHE A 244 2.46 14.49 -15.46
C PHE A 244 1.37 15.29 -16.18
N VAL A 245 0.56 16.06 -15.46
CA VAL A 245 -0.55 16.83 -16.01
C VAL A 245 -0.37 18.30 -15.64
N VAL A 246 -0.66 19.17 -16.61
CA VAL A 246 -0.70 20.62 -16.44
C VAL A 246 -2.10 21.11 -16.80
N ALA A 247 -2.71 21.86 -15.88
CA ALA A 247 -3.98 22.53 -16.10
C ALA A 247 -3.88 24.00 -15.67
N SER A 248 -4.59 24.90 -16.35
CA SER A 248 -4.64 26.30 -15.96
C SER A 248 -6.03 26.90 -16.07
N VAL A 249 -6.32 27.85 -15.19
CA VAL A 249 -7.48 28.74 -15.25
C VAL A 249 -6.96 30.14 -15.02
N SER A 250 -7.14 31.00 -16.02
CA SER A 250 -6.41 32.26 -16.12
C SER A 250 -4.90 32.06 -15.90
N GLU A 251 -4.30 32.85 -15.03
CA GLU A 251 -2.88 32.83 -14.68
C GLU A 251 -2.50 31.74 -13.66
N MET A 252 -3.47 31.07 -13.04
CA MET A 252 -3.18 29.99 -12.10
C MET A 252 -2.96 28.67 -12.84
N VAL A 253 -1.78 28.07 -12.66
CA VAL A 253 -1.41 26.76 -13.20
C VAL A 253 -1.32 25.76 -12.07
N ASN A 254 -2.00 24.64 -12.24
CA ASN A 254 -1.97 23.47 -11.37
C ASN A 254 -1.21 22.35 -12.10
N PHE A 255 -0.37 21.68 -11.33
CA PHE A 255 0.44 20.54 -11.72
C PHE A 255 0.04 19.36 -10.85
N SER A 256 -0.07 18.17 -11.44
CA SER A 256 -0.03 16.91 -10.69
C SER A 256 0.72 15.86 -11.46
N TRP A 257 1.10 14.83 -10.74
CA TRP A 257 1.82 13.69 -11.26
C TRP A 257 1.62 12.50 -10.33
N GLU A 258 1.77 11.31 -10.89
CA GLU A 258 1.91 10.06 -10.14
C GLU A 258 3.33 9.56 -10.37
N VAL A 259 4.02 9.11 -9.33
CA VAL A 259 5.32 8.47 -9.52
C VAL A 259 5.31 7.14 -8.80
N VAL A 260 5.79 6.12 -9.50
CA VAL A 260 6.04 4.80 -8.93
C VAL A 260 7.54 4.70 -8.68
N ALA A 261 7.95 4.62 -7.41
CA ALA A 261 9.33 4.39 -7.02
C ALA A 261 9.41 3.57 -5.74
N THR A 262 10.54 2.88 -5.57
CA THR A 262 10.83 2.02 -4.42
C THR A 262 11.46 2.77 -3.24
N THR A 263 11.65 4.08 -3.39
CA THR A 263 12.43 4.90 -2.50
C THR A 263 11.91 6.33 -2.45
N ASP A 264 12.43 7.09 -1.49
CA ASP A 264 12.15 8.51 -1.35
C ASP A 264 12.46 9.28 -2.64
N LEU A 265 11.53 10.14 -3.03
CA LEU A 265 11.62 10.96 -4.24
C LEU A 265 11.72 12.44 -3.92
N PHE A 266 12.59 13.11 -4.68
CA PHE A 266 12.78 14.55 -4.68
C PHE A 266 12.32 15.13 -6.02
N TYR A 267 11.42 16.10 -5.98
CA TYR A 267 10.85 16.70 -7.19
C TYR A 267 11.39 18.10 -7.44
N LYS A 268 11.70 18.36 -8.71
CA LYS A 268 11.99 19.69 -9.20
C LYS A 268 11.09 20.01 -10.37
N LEU A 269 10.40 21.15 -10.27
CA LEU A 269 9.54 21.64 -11.34
C LEU A 269 10.21 22.84 -11.99
N TYR A 270 10.27 22.81 -13.32
CA TYR A 270 10.84 23.85 -14.15
C TYR A 270 9.85 24.37 -15.17
N TYR A 271 10.06 25.60 -15.64
CA TYR A 271 9.39 26.14 -16.82
C TYR A 271 10.36 26.91 -17.71
N LYS A 272 9.97 27.10 -18.97
CA LYS A 272 10.51 28.15 -19.84
C LYS A 272 9.36 28.73 -20.66
N GLN A 273 9.38 30.04 -20.88
CA GLN A 273 8.39 30.75 -21.72
C GLN A 273 8.95 30.88 -23.14
N SER A 274 8.17 30.59 -24.18
CA SER A 274 8.65 30.77 -25.56
C SER A 274 8.93 32.27 -25.84
N PRO A 275 10.07 32.65 -26.44
CA PRO A 275 11.06 31.81 -27.13
C PRO A 275 12.32 31.44 -26.30
N ASP A 276 12.27 31.58 -24.98
CA ASP A 276 13.41 31.32 -24.11
C ASP A 276 13.92 29.88 -24.25
N THR A 277 15.24 29.73 -24.09
CA THR A 277 15.93 28.44 -24.28
C THR A 277 16.30 27.76 -22.97
N SER A 278 16.28 28.48 -21.85
CA SER A 278 16.69 27.97 -20.54
C SER A 278 15.50 27.78 -19.60
N PHE A 279 15.48 26.64 -18.92
CA PHE A 279 14.53 26.35 -17.86
C PHE A 279 14.86 27.11 -16.57
N ILE A 280 13.83 27.64 -15.92
CA ILE A 280 13.85 28.27 -14.60
C ILE A 280 13.15 27.33 -13.62
N GLN A 281 13.76 27.08 -12.46
CA GLN A 281 13.18 26.25 -11.40
C GLN A 281 12.12 27.04 -10.63
N ILE A 282 10.96 26.43 -10.38
CA ILE A 282 9.82 27.04 -9.65
C ILE A 282 9.64 26.38 -8.29
N GLN A 283 9.91 25.08 -8.20
CA GLN A 283 9.77 24.30 -6.99
C GLN A 283 10.97 23.37 -6.80
N ASP A 284 11.43 23.27 -5.55
CA ASP A 284 12.34 22.24 -5.04
C ASP A 284 11.63 21.59 -3.86
N SER A 285 11.06 20.40 -4.03
CA SER A 285 10.47 19.71 -2.88
C SER A 285 11.59 19.06 -2.08
N SER A 286 11.84 19.58 -0.87
CA SER A 286 12.48 18.78 0.18
C SER A 286 11.52 17.74 0.78
N ILE A 287 10.30 17.65 0.24
CA ILE A 287 9.20 16.84 0.72
C ILE A 287 9.08 15.66 -0.23
N THR A 288 9.32 14.48 0.30
CA THR A 288 8.97 13.19 -0.30
C THR A 288 7.43 13.12 -0.29
N HIS A 289 6.80 12.63 -1.37
CA HIS A 289 5.33 12.43 -1.51
C HIS A 289 4.45 13.61 -1.97
N ALA A 290 4.97 14.79 -2.32
CA ALA A 290 4.11 15.80 -2.98
C ALA A 290 3.75 15.33 -4.41
N THR A 291 2.45 15.21 -4.71
CA THR A 291 1.92 14.80 -6.03
C THR A 291 1.25 15.93 -6.78
N SER A 292 1.21 17.13 -6.21
CA SER A 292 0.64 18.32 -6.85
C SER A 292 1.32 19.61 -6.41
N TYR A 293 1.21 20.64 -7.25
CA TYR A 293 1.73 21.98 -7.00
C TYR A 293 0.91 23.00 -7.79
N SER A 294 0.82 24.24 -7.29
CA SER A 294 0.14 25.34 -7.99
C SER A 294 0.99 26.60 -7.96
N SER A 295 1.02 27.35 -9.07
CA SER A 295 1.73 28.63 -9.17
C SER A 295 1.10 29.56 -10.22
N GLN A 296 1.43 30.84 -10.16
CA GLN A 296 0.92 31.88 -11.06
C GLN A 296 1.90 32.15 -12.21
N PHE A 297 1.36 32.31 -13.41
CA PHE A 297 2.10 32.60 -14.64
C PHE A 297 1.31 33.56 -15.51
N GLU A 298 2.01 34.43 -16.23
CA GLU A 298 1.40 35.30 -17.23
C GLU A 298 0.82 34.49 -18.41
N THR A 299 -0.05 35.12 -19.20
CA THR A 299 -0.54 34.54 -20.46
C THR A 299 0.63 34.28 -21.42
N GLY A 300 0.70 33.08 -21.98
CA GLY A 300 1.79 32.73 -22.89
C GLY A 300 1.92 31.25 -23.19
N ASN A 301 2.89 30.93 -24.05
CA ASN A 301 3.28 29.56 -24.36
C ASN A 301 4.42 29.15 -23.45
N TYR A 302 4.22 28.06 -22.71
CA TYR A 302 5.18 27.54 -21.75
C TYR A 302 5.54 26.09 -22.07
N GLU A 303 6.75 25.71 -21.69
CA GLU A 303 7.14 24.31 -21.57
C GLU A 303 7.50 24.06 -20.11
N PHE A 304 6.80 23.12 -19.49
CA PHE A 304 6.99 22.71 -18.10
C PHE A 304 7.71 21.38 -18.06
N LYS A 305 8.67 21.24 -17.15
CA LYS A 305 9.43 20.02 -16.96
C LYS A 305 9.35 19.59 -15.50
N LEU A 306 8.85 18.39 -15.26
CA LEU A 306 8.94 17.72 -13.96
C LEU A 306 10.17 16.82 -13.98
N GLN A 307 11.01 16.92 -12.95
CA GLN A 307 12.13 16.02 -12.72
C GLN A 307 11.94 15.33 -11.37
N ALA A 308 12.00 14.01 -11.37
CA ALA A 308 12.04 13.19 -10.17
C ALA A 308 13.47 12.67 -9.98
N THR A 309 13.96 12.70 -8.75
CA THR A 309 15.25 12.15 -8.35
C THR A 309 15.04 11.23 -7.18
N ASP A 310 15.51 10.00 -7.24
CA ASP A 310 15.44 9.08 -6.10
C ASP A 310 16.57 9.32 -5.09
N GLU A 311 16.55 8.61 -3.96
CA GLU A 311 17.60 8.71 -2.94
C GLU A 311 18.99 8.26 -3.42
N PHE A 312 19.06 7.53 -4.53
CA PHE A 312 20.31 7.09 -5.18
C PHE A 312 20.86 8.12 -6.17
N GLY A 313 20.11 9.17 -6.46
CA GLY A 313 20.46 10.19 -7.45
C GLY A 313 20.14 9.79 -8.89
N ASN A 314 19.40 8.71 -9.12
CA ASN A 314 18.83 8.44 -10.44
C ASN A 314 17.75 9.48 -10.72
N THR A 315 17.70 9.92 -11.97
CA THR A 315 16.79 11.00 -12.37
C THR A 315 15.97 10.57 -13.57
N SER A 316 14.70 10.95 -13.55
CA SER A 316 13.83 10.96 -14.72
C SER A 316 13.22 12.34 -14.89
N SER A 317 12.71 12.61 -16.08
CA SER A 317 11.97 13.84 -16.30
C SER A 317 10.95 13.71 -17.40
N ASP A 318 9.80 14.35 -17.23
CA ASP A 318 8.79 14.51 -18.26
C ASP A 318 8.58 16.00 -18.58
N THR A 319 8.14 16.31 -19.80
CA THR A 319 8.04 17.68 -20.31
C THR A 319 6.77 17.91 -21.12
N ILE A 320 6.01 18.95 -20.76
CA ILE A 320 4.73 19.30 -21.36
C ILE A 320 4.74 20.72 -21.89
N SER A 321 4.36 20.88 -23.14
CA SER A 321 4.03 22.20 -23.71
C SER A 321 2.59 22.57 -23.37
N TYR A 322 2.38 23.78 -22.85
CA TYR A 322 1.07 24.23 -22.42
C TYR A 322 0.88 25.73 -22.69
N PHE A 323 -0.29 26.10 -23.21
CA PHE A 323 -0.65 27.51 -23.44
C PHE A 323 -1.55 28.02 -22.31
N ILE A 324 -1.07 29.03 -21.61
CA ILE A 324 -1.80 29.72 -20.55
C ILE A 324 -2.57 30.86 -21.19
N SER A 325 -3.88 30.90 -20.93
CA SER A 325 -4.79 31.93 -21.42
C SER A 325 -5.69 32.42 -20.28
N THR A 326 -5.92 33.73 -20.26
CA THR A 326 -6.89 34.42 -19.42
C THR A 326 -8.35 34.11 -19.78
N ASP A 327 -8.61 33.48 -20.93
CA ASP A 327 -9.97 33.20 -21.42
C ASP A 327 -10.64 32.03 -20.70
N ASN A 328 -9.86 31.18 -20.01
CA ASN A 328 -10.38 30.04 -19.28
C ASN A 328 -10.81 30.46 -17.89
N ILE A 329 -12.12 30.65 -17.71
CA ILE A 329 -12.74 31.07 -16.44
C ILE A 329 -13.18 29.91 -15.54
N PHE A 330 -13.20 28.66 -16.04
CA PHE A 330 -13.76 27.52 -15.30
C PHE A 330 -13.19 26.17 -15.76
N LYS A 331 -12.55 25.40 -14.87
CA LYS A 331 -12.11 24.00 -15.08
C LYS A 331 -12.26 23.15 -13.81
N TYR A 332 -12.14 21.84 -13.98
CA TYR A 332 -12.07 20.87 -12.88
C TYR A 332 -10.81 20.02 -13.03
N TYR A 333 -10.19 19.68 -11.91
CA TYR A 333 -8.91 19.00 -11.83
C TYR A 333 -8.84 17.99 -10.69
N PRO A 334 -8.24 16.79 -10.87
CA PRO A 334 -7.90 16.20 -12.16
C PRO A 334 -9.17 15.84 -12.96
N ASN A 335 -9.02 15.67 -14.29
CA ASN A 335 -10.12 15.25 -15.16
C ASN A 335 -9.58 14.34 -16.30
N PRO A 336 -9.85 13.03 -16.28
CA PRO A 336 -10.79 12.33 -15.41
C PRO A 336 -10.42 12.37 -13.92
N TYR A 337 -11.45 12.38 -13.07
CA TYR A 337 -11.33 12.30 -11.63
C TYR A 337 -11.45 10.84 -11.19
N ILE A 338 -10.42 10.33 -10.52
CA ILE A 338 -10.41 8.97 -9.97
C ILE A 338 -10.83 9.07 -8.50
N VAL A 339 -11.89 8.36 -8.14
CA VAL A 339 -12.42 8.35 -6.78
C VAL A 339 -11.55 7.44 -5.91
N ASN A 340 -10.63 8.04 -5.15
CA ASN A 340 -9.89 7.37 -4.07
C ASN A 340 -9.74 8.35 -2.89
N GLU A 341 -9.24 7.88 -1.74
CA GLU A 341 -9.15 8.70 -0.51
C GLU A 341 -8.13 9.85 -0.63
N ASP A 342 -7.11 9.69 -1.47
CA ASP A 342 -6.01 10.64 -1.62
C ASP A 342 -6.23 11.70 -2.71
N ASN A 343 -7.17 11.47 -3.64
CA ASN A 343 -7.38 12.34 -4.78
C ASN A 343 -8.41 13.42 -4.46
N ILE A 344 -7.91 14.63 -4.25
CA ILE A 344 -8.73 15.81 -3.98
C ILE A 344 -9.04 16.52 -5.28
N GLY A 345 -10.27 16.33 -5.75
CA GLY A 345 -10.79 17.07 -6.90
C GLY A 345 -11.02 18.56 -6.58
N LYS A 346 -10.77 19.44 -7.54
CA LYS A 346 -10.87 20.89 -7.38
C LYS A 346 -11.47 21.55 -8.62
N PHE A 347 -12.39 22.48 -8.41
CA PHE A 347 -12.73 23.46 -9.43
C PHE A 347 -11.76 24.63 -9.36
N LEU A 348 -11.26 25.02 -10.52
CA LEU A 348 -10.48 26.22 -10.72
C LEU A 348 -11.36 27.24 -11.43
N ILE A 349 -11.53 28.42 -10.84
CA ILE A 349 -12.43 29.47 -11.34
C ILE A 349 -11.66 30.77 -11.38
N SER A 350 -11.70 31.48 -12.51
CA SER A 350 -11.22 32.85 -12.62
C SER A 350 -12.30 33.73 -13.20
N ASN A 351 -12.72 34.75 -12.46
CA ASN A 351 -13.72 35.72 -12.90
C ASN A 351 -13.50 37.03 -12.13
N GLU A 352 -13.68 38.17 -12.79
CA GLU A 352 -13.48 39.50 -12.17
C GLU A 352 -14.51 39.79 -11.06
N GLU A 353 -15.70 39.19 -11.16
CA GLU A 353 -16.75 39.29 -10.14
C GLU A 353 -17.43 37.93 -9.90
N LEU A 354 -17.21 37.35 -8.72
CA LEU A 354 -17.85 36.11 -8.27
C LEU A 354 -19.06 36.36 -7.35
N THR A 355 -19.87 37.39 -7.62
CA THR A 355 -21.06 37.66 -6.80
C THR A 355 -22.16 36.63 -7.04
N ASP A 356 -22.70 36.07 -5.93
CA ASP A 356 -23.78 35.07 -5.93
C ASP A 356 -23.46 33.82 -6.79
N SER A 357 -22.22 33.34 -6.71
CA SER A 357 -21.72 32.27 -7.58
C SER A 357 -22.02 30.87 -7.07
N ALA A 358 -22.31 29.95 -7.99
CA ALA A 358 -22.47 28.53 -7.67
C ALA A 358 -22.07 27.63 -8.84
N ILE A 359 -21.57 26.44 -8.51
CA ILE A 359 -21.34 25.33 -9.44
C ILE A 359 -22.49 24.35 -9.32
N TYR A 360 -23.12 24.01 -10.44
CA TYR A 360 -24.17 23.00 -10.54
C TYR A 360 -23.62 21.80 -11.30
N ILE A 361 -23.84 20.60 -10.79
CA ILE A 361 -23.29 19.37 -11.36
C ILE A 361 -24.45 18.49 -11.81
N PHE A 362 -24.49 18.18 -13.10
CA PHE A 362 -25.55 17.38 -13.71
C PHE A 362 -25.00 16.06 -14.22
N ASN A 363 -25.78 14.98 -14.14
CA ASN A 363 -25.45 13.72 -14.79
C ASN A 363 -25.79 13.77 -16.30
N LEU A 364 -25.50 12.69 -17.02
CA LEU A 364 -25.78 12.59 -18.46
C LEU A 364 -27.28 12.66 -18.82
N ALA A 365 -28.18 12.35 -17.86
CA ALA A 365 -29.62 12.46 -18.01
C ALA A 365 -30.13 13.90 -17.78
N GLY A 366 -29.25 14.83 -17.37
CA GLY A 366 -29.59 16.22 -17.06
C GLY A 366 -30.17 16.41 -15.65
N GLU A 367 -30.07 15.41 -14.78
CA GLU A 367 -30.50 15.50 -13.39
C GLU A 367 -29.43 16.21 -12.56
N LEU A 368 -29.85 17.12 -11.66
CA LEU A 368 -28.95 17.80 -10.75
C LEU A 368 -28.47 16.83 -9.68
N VAL A 369 -27.16 16.58 -9.65
CA VAL A 369 -26.49 15.69 -8.71
C VAL A 369 -26.04 16.46 -7.48
N ASP A 370 -25.46 17.65 -7.69
CA ASP A 370 -24.89 18.44 -6.60
C ASP A 370 -24.87 19.94 -6.92
N LYS A 371 -24.75 20.76 -5.88
CA LYS A 371 -24.62 22.21 -5.96
C LYS A 371 -23.62 22.72 -4.93
N ILE A 372 -22.57 23.37 -5.41
CA ILE A 372 -21.54 24.00 -4.59
C ILE A 372 -21.76 25.50 -4.62
N THR A 373 -21.98 26.11 -3.45
CA THR A 373 -22.08 27.57 -3.34
C THR A 373 -20.69 28.14 -3.10
N ILE A 374 -20.35 29.21 -3.81
CA ILE A 374 -19.05 29.87 -3.69
C ILE A 374 -19.27 31.12 -2.85
N ASP A 375 -18.60 31.20 -1.71
CA ASP A 375 -18.67 32.38 -0.86
C ASP A 375 -18.04 33.58 -1.58
N ASN A 376 -18.68 34.75 -1.45
CA ASN A 376 -18.26 35.99 -2.11
C ASN A 376 -16.83 36.39 -1.70
N THR A 377 -15.85 35.99 -2.49
CA THR A 377 -14.44 36.38 -2.34
C THR A 377 -14.08 37.39 -3.42
N ILE A 378 -13.19 38.34 -3.08
CA ILE A 378 -12.69 39.40 -3.98
C ILE A 378 -11.45 38.88 -4.76
N GLU A 379 -11.24 37.56 -4.80
CA GLU A 379 -10.05 36.97 -5.43
C GLU A 379 -10.30 36.73 -6.92
N GLN A 380 -9.33 37.10 -7.76
CA GLN A 380 -9.43 36.97 -9.23
C GLN A 380 -9.42 35.51 -9.72
N THR A 381 -8.90 34.60 -8.90
CA THR A 381 -8.92 33.16 -9.15
C THR A 381 -9.07 32.42 -7.82
N ILE A 382 -9.99 31.47 -7.74
CA ILE A 382 -10.26 30.67 -6.54
C ILE A 382 -10.18 29.18 -6.84
N GLU A 383 -9.74 28.41 -5.82
CA GLU A 383 -9.84 26.95 -5.79
C GLU A 383 -11.03 26.55 -4.93
N VAL A 384 -11.94 25.75 -5.49
CA VAL A 384 -13.06 25.16 -4.75
C VAL A 384 -12.87 23.66 -4.71
N THR A 385 -12.48 23.15 -3.55
CA THR A 385 -12.31 21.71 -3.34
C THR A 385 -13.66 21.00 -3.47
N TYR A 386 -13.69 19.91 -4.22
CA TYR A 386 -14.87 19.10 -4.43
C TYR A 386 -14.51 17.64 -4.66
N THR A 387 -14.81 16.84 -3.64
CA THR A 387 -14.80 15.37 -3.67
C THR A 387 -16.24 14.92 -3.82
N PRO A 388 -16.69 14.48 -5.01
CA PRO A 388 -18.09 14.17 -5.24
C PRO A 388 -18.57 12.99 -4.37
N PRO A 389 -19.46 13.22 -3.39
CA PRO A 389 -19.93 12.14 -2.54
C PRO A 389 -20.93 11.29 -3.33
N ASN A 390 -20.69 9.99 -3.42
CA ASN A 390 -21.64 9.01 -3.98
C ASN A 390 -21.97 9.15 -5.48
N VAL A 391 -21.08 9.72 -6.30
CA VAL A 391 -21.23 9.68 -7.78
C VAL A 391 -20.79 8.34 -8.35
N SER A 392 -21.53 7.81 -9.34
CA SER A 392 -21.11 6.65 -10.13
C SER A 392 -20.09 7.04 -11.21
N SER A 393 -19.30 6.09 -11.71
CA SER A 393 -18.44 6.31 -12.88
C SER A 393 -19.27 6.84 -14.06
N GLY A 394 -18.78 7.85 -14.79
CA GLY A 394 -19.52 8.46 -15.89
C GLY A 394 -19.07 9.87 -16.25
N ILE A 395 -19.81 10.51 -17.16
CA ILE A 395 -19.60 11.90 -17.56
C ILE A 395 -20.67 12.78 -16.93
N TYR A 396 -20.23 13.84 -16.28
CA TYR A 396 -21.01 14.89 -15.66
C TYR A 396 -20.79 16.22 -16.37
N PHE A 397 -21.79 17.09 -16.30
CA PHE A 397 -21.73 18.45 -16.80
C PHE A 397 -21.74 19.41 -15.63
N CYS A 398 -20.65 20.16 -15.46
CA CYS A 398 -20.56 21.17 -14.42
C CYS A 398 -20.84 22.54 -15.05
N LEU A 399 -21.72 23.31 -14.42
CA LEU A 399 -22.14 24.64 -14.84
C LEU A 399 -21.77 25.63 -13.73
N LEU A 400 -20.84 26.53 -14.02
CA LEU A 400 -20.60 27.71 -13.19
C LEU A 400 -21.58 28.80 -13.59
N LYS A 401 -22.26 29.36 -12.59
CA LYS A 401 -23.05 30.58 -12.74
C LYS A 401 -22.51 31.63 -11.77
N ALA A 402 -22.05 32.77 -12.28
CA ALA A 402 -21.49 33.89 -11.52
C ALA A 402 -21.97 35.21 -12.14
N GLY A 403 -22.93 35.89 -11.51
CA GLY A 403 -23.64 37.02 -12.14
C GLY A 403 -24.27 36.64 -13.49
N ASP A 404 -23.92 37.39 -14.54
CA ASP A 404 -24.32 37.13 -15.93
C ASP A 404 -23.43 36.11 -16.65
N THR A 405 -22.31 35.72 -16.03
CA THR A 405 -21.36 34.77 -16.60
C THR A 405 -21.83 33.34 -16.37
N ILE A 406 -21.88 32.57 -17.46
CA ILE A 406 -22.16 31.14 -17.45
C ILE A 406 -21.01 30.43 -18.13
N ALA A 407 -20.41 29.46 -17.45
CA ALA A 407 -19.40 28.58 -18.01
C ALA A 407 -19.77 27.11 -17.79
N THR A 408 -19.40 26.26 -18.73
CA THR A 408 -19.67 24.81 -18.64
C THR A 408 -18.41 24.02 -18.90
N ILE A 409 -18.24 22.95 -18.13
CA ILE A 409 -17.20 21.94 -18.37
C ILE A 409 -17.81 20.54 -18.28
N LYS A 410 -17.06 19.56 -18.80
CA LYS A 410 -17.36 18.14 -18.62
C LYS A 410 -16.42 17.58 -17.58
N LEU A 411 -16.96 16.81 -16.64
CA LEU A 411 -16.23 16.09 -15.61
C LEU A 411 -16.38 14.59 -15.88
N ALA A 412 -15.29 13.89 -16.17
CA ALA A 412 -15.30 12.43 -16.20
C ALA A 412 -14.94 11.91 -14.80
N VAL A 413 -15.74 10.98 -14.26
CA VAL A 413 -15.48 10.32 -12.97
C VAL A 413 -15.26 8.84 -13.21
N ILE A 414 -14.22 8.29 -12.58
CA ILE A 414 -13.85 6.87 -12.61
C ILE A 414 -13.80 6.40 -11.15
N ARG A 415 -14.61 5.40 -10.82
CA ARG A 415 -14.50 4.59 -9.60
C ARG A 415 -13.87 3.26 -9.92
#